data_AF-A0A6B8KJT9-F1
#
_entry.id   AF-A0A6B8KJT9-F1
#
_cell.length_a   1.000
_cell.length_b   1.000
_cell.length_c   1.000
_cell.angle_alpha   90.00
_cell.angle_beta   90.00
_cell.angle_gamma   90.00
#
_symmetry.space_group_name_H-M   'P 1'
#
loop_
_entity.id
_entity.type
_entity.pdbx_description
1 polymer ?
#
loop_
_entity_poly.entity_id
_entity_poly.type
_entity_poly.pdbx_seq_one_letter_code
_entity_poly.pdbx_strand_id
1 'polypeptide(L)'
;MGAMTRVLPELDLDPARRIFGDPFATGKSPRSLDLLASSPVPLRMQMRDDLAQAIGAHVANGGAPFKCFMPLGQGGRTPMEELRFIRKLDEFPKLLVSSENGNAFNRAFHAEHVEQDAFCSMQPEGAAHTFVEAGLIDPRGWIGVYAVAPFVLLIDRQQLGSRPVPHSWAELADPLYRGAIVFPGWRRADAQGWRTYNHLFLLVMLRLLGESGFWSLLTNAPTLMHSAQMPRLAGSGASPGAVYVLPWAQAALCPRRDRTQIIWPREGAMAFPLWMTAQRAHRDRIFPLADYFFDPATADWLDQNLYPSLAPHRGAGVPSGEGLIFPGWDYLRHRCAAEDLKRAVARFHRSREFVEREGCRCAS
;
A
#
# COMPACT_ATOMS: atom_id res chain seq x y z
N MET A 1 39.80 7.05 46.11
CA MET A 1 38.39 7.50 46.12
C MET A 1 37.94 7.65 44.68
N GLY A 2 37.40 6.57 44.10
CA GLY A 2 36.89 6.58 42.73
C GLY A 2 35.43 7.01 42.75
N ALA A 3 35.12 8.15 42.13
CA ALA A 3 33.75 8.62 41.99
C ALA A 3 32.98 7.65 41.08
N MET A 4 31.98 6.97 41.64
CA MET A 4 30.97 6.24 40.87
C MET A 4 30.12 7.27 40.12
N THR A 5 30.34 7.41 38.83
CA THR A 5 29.41 8.10 37.94
C THR A 5 28.13 7.25 37.89
N ARG A 6 27.14 7.63 38.70
CA ARG A 6 25.76 7.13 38.54
C ARG A 6 25.29 7.59 37.17
N VAL A 7 25.21 6.66 36.23
CA VAL A 7 24.44 6.82 34.99
C VAL A 7 22.99 7.07 35.43
N LEU A 8 22.52 8.31 35.27
CA LEU A 8 21.10 8.63 35.40
C LEU A 8 20.35 7.75 34.38
N PRO A 9 19.19 7.15 34.73
CA PRO A 9 18.38 6.45 33.75
C PRO A 9 18.01 7.46 32.66
N GLU A 10 18.31 7.13 31.39
CA GLU A 10 17.79 7.90 30.25
C GLU A 10 16.29 8.05 30.46
N LEU A 11 15.84 9.30 30.63
CA LEU A 11 14.43 9.64 30.48
C LEU A 11 14.05 9.18 29.08
N ASP A 12 13.24 8.12 28.97
CA ASP A 12 12.76 7.65 27.68
C ASP A 12 11.80 8.73 27.13
N LEU A 13 12.35 9.59 26.28
CA LEU A 13 11.72 10.79 25.69
C LEU A 13 10.77 10.46 24.52
N ASP A 14 10.68 9.19 24.12
CA ASP A 14 9.81 8.75 23.03
C ASP A 14 8.50 8.12 23.60
N PRO A 15 7.40 8.89 23.71
CA PRO A 15 6.12 8.36 24.17
C PRO A 15 5.58 7.23 23.27
N ALA A 16 5.93 7.22 21.98
CA ALA A 16 5.53 6.16 21.07
C ALA A 16 6.26 4.84 21.36
N ARG A 17 7.51 4.88 21.84
CA ARG A 17 8.23 3.68 22.29
C ARG A 17 7.55 2.99 23.47
N ARG A 18 6.93 3.74 24.39
CA ARG A 18 6.16 3.16 25.51
C ARG A 18 4.90 2.44 25.05
N ILE A 19 4.26 2.95 24.00
CA ILE A 19 2.97 2.45 23.52
C ILE A 19 3.12 1.26 22.57
N PHE A 20 4.06 1.34 21.62
CA PHE A 20 4.24 0.30 20.60
C PHE A 20 5.40 -0.67 20.93
N GLY A 21 6.16 -0.39 21.99
CA GLY A 21 7.39 -1.09 22.33
C GLY A 21 8.49 -0.88 21.28
N ASP A 22 9.49 -1.77 21.31
CA ASP A 22 10.57 -1.80 20.31
C ASP A 22 10.00 -2.05 18.90
N PRO A 23 10.13 -1.07 17.97
CA PRO A 23 9.60 -1.17 16.62
C PRO A 23 10.39 -2.12 15.71
N PHE A 24 11.56 -2.60 16.13
CA PHE A 24 12.38 -3.59 15.43
C PHE A 24 12.27 -4.99 16.04
N ALA A 25 11.43 -5.15 17.08
CA ALA A 25 11.20 -6.45 17.70
C ALA A 25 10.69 -7.47 16.66
N THR A 26 11.38 -8.60 16.57
CA THR A 26 10.97 -9.74 15.75
C THR A 26 10.21 -10.74 16.62
N GLY A 27 9.22 -11.44 16.05
CA GLY A 27 8.53 -12.55 16.75
C GLY A 27 7.52 -12.16 17.83
N LYS A 28 6.96 -10.94 17.81
CA LYS A 28 5.75 -10.65 18.61
C LYS A 28 4.54 -11.36 18.00
N SER A 29 3.73 -12.04 18.81
CA SER A 29 2.48 -12.64 18.34
C SER A 29 1.40 -11.56 18.17
N PRO A 30 0.56 -11.62 17.12
CA PRO A 30 -0.63 -10.78 17.00
C PRO A 30 -1.65 -10.99 18.12
N ARG A 31 -1.58 -12.13 18.82
CA ARG A 31 -2.48 -12.51 19.89
C ARG A 31 -2.55 -11.42 20.96
N SER A 32 -3.77 -11.12 21.42
CA SER A 32 -4.07 -10.15 22.49
C SER A 32 -3.78 -8.68 22.18
N LEU A 33 -3.29 -8.33 20.98
CA LEU A 33 -3.13 -6.94 20.58
C LEU A 33 -4.50 -6.29 20.38
N ASP A 34 -4.67 -5.10 20.95
CA ASP A 34 -5.78 -4.21 20.64
C ASP A 34 -5.60 -3.62 19.23
N LEU A 35 -4.35 -3.28 18.84
CA LEU A 35 -4.01 -2.77 17.50
C LEU A 35 -2.74 -3.43 16.96
N LEU A 36 -2.83 -3.91 15.72
CA LEU A 36 -1.69 -4.22 14.87
C LEU A 36 -1.78 -3.34 13.62
N ALA A 37 -0.81 -2.45 13.43
CA ALA A 37 -0.84 -1.46 12.35
C ALA A 37 0.38 -1.54 11.43
N SER A 38 0.19 -1.36 10.13
CA SER A 38 1.24 -0.99 9.18
C SER A 38 0.80 0.22 8.35
N SER A 39 1.78 1.00 7.91
CA SER A 39 1.53 2.16 7.06
C SER A 39 2.64 2.38 6.04
N PRO A 40 2.33 3.09 4.94
CA PRO A 40 3.33 3.46 3.94
C PRO A 40 4.48 4.21 4.60
N VAL A 41 5.70 3.95 4.15
CA VAL A 41 6.93 4.55 4.72
C VAL A 41 6.82 6.07 4.93
N PRO A 42 6.28 6.87 3.98
CA PRO A 42 6.19 8.32 4.16
C PRO A 42 5.27 8.75 5.31
N LEU A 43 4.26 7.95 5.64
CA LEU A 43 3.25 8.27 6.65
C LEU A 43 3.60 7.73 8.04
N ARG A 44 4.63 6.89 8.12
CA ARG A 44 4.82 5.98 9.24
C ARG A 44 5.17 6.66 10.56
N MET A 45 6.07 7.64 10.53
CA MET A 45 6.48 8.33 11.74
C MET A 45 5.33 9.17 12.30
N GLN A 46 4.74 10.02 11.46
CA GLN A 46 3.62 10.86 11.87
C GLN A 46 2.43 10.04 12.39
N MET A 47 2.02 9.00 11.66
CA MET A 47 0.93 8.13 12.11
C MET A 47 1.22 7.46 13.46
N ARG A 48 2.48 7.04 13.68
CA ARG A 48 2.89 6.43 14.95
C ARG A 48 2.84 7.46 16.08
N ASP A 49 3.34 8.66 15.86
CA ASP A 49 3.41 9.73 16.87
C ASP A 49 1.99 10.21 17.24
N ASP A 50 1.13 10.43 16.25
CA ASP A 50 -0.25 10.86 16.48
C ASP A 50 -1.07 9.78 17.22
N LEU A 51 -0.95 8.51 16.81
CA LEU A 51 -1.60 7.41 17.53
C LEU A 51 -1.09 7.29 18.96
N ALA A 52 0.21 7.48 19.19
CA ALA A 52 0.78 7.49 20.53
C ALA A 52 0.18 8.62 21.39
N GLN A 53 0.03 9.81 20.80
CA GLN A 53 -0.62 10.94 21.47
C GLN A 53 -2.10 10.66 21.77
N ALA A 54 -2.86 10.13 20.80
CA ALA A 54 -4.27 9.79 20.96
C ALA A 54 -4.49 8.73 22.06
N ILE A 55 -3.64 7.69 22.08
CA ILE A 55 -3.65 6.66 23.13
C ILE A 55 -3.29 7.25 24.49
N GLY A 56 -2.28 8.13 24.56
CA GLY A 56 -1.90 8.83 25.78
C GLY A 56 -3.04 9.67 26.35
N ALA A 57 -3.73 10.42 25.49
CA ALA A 57 -4.90 11.22 25.87
C ALA A 57 -6.07 10.35 26.34
N HIS A 58 -6.34 9.22 25.66
CA HIS A 58 -7.36 8.26 26.09
C HIS A 58 -7.13 7.76 27.52
N VAL A 59 -5.89 7.37 27.84
CA VAL A 59 -5.53 6.88 29.18
C VAL A 59 -5.59 8.00 30.22
N ALA A 60 -5.12 9.21 29.88
CA ALA A 60 -5.18 10.36 30.78
C ALA A 60 -6.63 10.73 31.16
N ASN A 61 -7.58 10.50 30.24
CA ASN A 61 -9.00 10.72 30.46
C ASN A 61 -9.72 9.53 31.14
N GLY A 62 -8.96 8.60 31.75
CA GLY A 62 -9.51 7.45 32.50
C GLY A 62 -9.81 6.22 31.64
N GLY A 63 -9.43 6.23 30.36
CA GLY A 63 -9.53 5.08 29.47
C GLY A 63 -8.57 3.96 29.84
N ALA A 64 -8.93 2.72 29.51
CA ALA A 64 -8.06 1.57 29.72
C ALA A 64 -6.86 1.60 28.75
N PRO A 65 -5.67 1.15 29.16
CA PRO A 65 -4.52 1.08 28.25
C PRO A 65 -4.77 0.08 27.11
N PHE A 66 -4.17 0.39 25.96
CA PHE A 66 -4.17 -0.47 24.77
C PHE A 66 -2.85 -1.22 24.61
N LYS A 67 -2.94 -2.44 24.10
CA LYS A 67 -1.78 -3.21 23.62
C LYS A 67 -1.62 -3.00 22.13
N CYS A 68 -0.66 -2.19 21.72
CA CYS A 68 -0.47 -1.82 20.31
C CYS A 68 0.87 -2.29 19.76
N PHE A 69 0.92 -2.57 18.46
CA PHE A 69 2.17 -2.80 17.75
C PHE A 69 2.14 -2.22 16.34
N MET A 70 3.20 -1.49 16.00
CA MET A 70 3.40 -0.89 14.68
C MET A 70 4.89 -1.01 14.31
N PRO A 71 5.28 -1.96 13.44
CA PRO A 71 6.68 -2.17 13.08
C PRO A 71 7.22 -1.02 12.21
N LEU A 72 8.49 -0.64 12.42
CA LEU A 72 9.18 0.37 11.60
C LEU A 72 10.12 -0.23 10.54
N GLY A 73 10.56 -1.48 10.73
CA GLY A 73 11.54 -2.13 9.84
C GLY A 73 10.95 -2.60 8.50
N GLN A 74 11.77 -2.54 7.44
CA GLN A 74 11.55 -3.28 6.20
C GLN A 74 12.49 -4.49 6.17
N GLY A 75 12.09 -5.57 6.85
CA GLY A 75 12.87 -6.82 6.90
C GLY A 75 12.71 -7.57 8.22
N GLY A 76 12.69 -8.90 8.13
CA GLY A 76 12.44 -9.79 9.27
C GLY A 76 10.97 -10.25 9.37
N ARG A 77 10.73 -11.32 10.13
CA ARG A 77 9.38 -11.83 10.39
C ARG A 77 8.63 -10.83 11.26
N THR A 78 7.64 -10.16 10.70
CA THR A 78 6.72 -9.28 11.43
C THR A 78 5.47 -10.06 11.85
N PRO A 79 4.72 -9.59 12.86
CA PRO A 79 3.44 -10.20 13.23
C PRO A 79 2.42 -10.19 12.07
N MET A 80 2.57 -9.28 11.10
CA MET A 80 1.75 -9.26 9.89
C MET A 80 1.92 -10.54 9.05
N GLU A 81 3.13 -11.12 9.03
CA GLU A 81 3.38 -12.37 8.32
C GLU A 81 2.70 -13.57 8.99
N GLU A 82 2.42 -13.49 10.30
CA GLU A 82 1.77 -14.55 11.06
C GLU A 82 0.27 -14.63 10.80
N LEU A 83 -0.37 -13.53 10.38
CA LEU A 83 -1.82 -13.43 10.15
C LEU A 83 -2.35 -14.55 9.22
N ARG A 84 -1.59 -14.91 8.19
CA ARG A 84 -1.96 -15.97 7.23
C ARG A 84 -2.04 -17.38 7.86
N PHE A 85 -1.42 -17.58 9.02
CA PHE A 85 -1.37 -18.86 9.71
C PHE A 85 -2.39 -18.97 10.85
N ILE A 86 -2.95 -17.85 11.30
CA ILE A 86 -3.94 -17.82 12.38
C ILE A 86 -5.22 -18.57 11.96
N ARG A 87 -5.80 -19.32 12.90
CA ARG A 87 -7.07 -20.04 12.69
C ARG A 87 -8.12 -19.73 13.75
N LYS A 88 -7.71 -19.29 14.94
CA LYS A 88 -8.61 -18.95 16.03
C LYS A 88 -8.78 -17.44 16.14
N LEU A 89 -9.99 -16.99 16.44
CA LEU A 89 -10.32 -15.56 16.52
C LEU A 89 -9.50 -14.81 17.59
N ASP A 90 -9.24 -15.44 18.73
CA ASP A 90 -8.50 -14.86 19.87
C ASP A 90 -6.99 -14.66 19.60
N GLU A 91 -6.46 -15.34 18.58
CA GLU A 91 -5.09 -15.17 18.10
C GLU A 91 -4.96 -13.97 17.16
N PHE A 92 -6.06 -13.50 16.55
CA PHE A 92 -6.09 -12.36 15.66
C PHE A 92 -6.11 -11.05 16.48
N PRO A 93 -5.49 -9.95 16.01
CA PRO A 93 -5.59 -8.65 16.69
C PRO A 93 -7.05 -8.15 16.70
N LYS A 94 -7.40 -7.31 17.67
CA LYS A 94 -8.77 -6.75 17.74
C LYS A 94 -9.01 -5.70 16.64
N LEU A 95 -8.01 -4.89 16.33
CA LEU A 95 -7.97 -3.98 15.18
C LEU A 95 -6.72 -4.26 14.35
N LEU A 96 -6.91 -4.54 13.07
CA LEU A 96 -5.84 -4.61 12.08
C LEU A 96 -5.94 -3.39 11.17
N VAL A 97 -4.84 -2.67 11.02
CA VAL A 97 -4.67 -1.58 10.05
C VAL A 97 -3.51 -1.96 9.13
N SER A 98 -3.71 -1.88 7.82
CA SER A 98 -2.71 -2.32 6.86
C SER A 98 -2.65 -1.42 5.63
N SER A 99 -1.43 -1.18 5.18
CA SER A 99 -1.13 -0.58 3.87
C SER A 99 -0.62 -1.59 2.85
N GLU A 100 -0.71 -2.88 3.18
CA GLU A 100 -0.22 -3.98 2.36
C GLU A 100 -1.36 -4.89 1.91
N ASN A 101 -1.22 -5.44 0.71
CA ASN A 101 -2.10 -6.48 0.17
C ASN A 101 -1.58 -7.86 0.57
N GLY A 102 -1.43 -8.06 1.88
CA GLY A 102 -1.13 -9.36 2.46
C GLY A 102 -2.40 -10.19 2.65
N ASN A 103 -2.27 -11.51 2.59
CA ASN A 103 -3.37 -12.44 2.91
C ASN A 103 -3.63 -12.44 4.43
N ALA A 104 -4.21 -11.34 4.94
CA ALA A 104 -4.55 -11.17 6.35
C ALA A 104 -5.54 -12.23 6.83
N PHE A 105 -6.40 -12.70 5.93
CA PHE A 105 -7.38 -13.74 6.20
C PHE A 105 -7.16 -14.93 5.27
N ASN A 106 -6.54 -15.99 5.80
CA ASN A 106 -6.56 -17.26 5.09
C ASN A 106 -8.02 -17.76 4.92
N ARG A 107 -8.24 -18.59 3.91
CA ARG A 107 -9.58 -19.06 3.53
C ARG A 107 -10.35 -19.73 4.66
N ALA A 108 -9.68 -20.54 5.49
CA ALA A 108 -10.35 -21.24 6.59
C ALA A 108 -10.83 -20.25 7.66
N PHE A 109 -9.94 -19.34 8.09
CA PHE A 109 -10.28 -18.27 9.04
C PHE A 109 -11.38 -17.35 8.49
N HIS A 110 -11.31 -17.01 7.20
CA HIS A 110 -12.31 -16.16 6.55
C HIS A 110 -13.70 -16.81 6.59
N ALA A 111 -13.81 -18.08 6.20
CA ALA A 111 -15.08 -18.81 6.18
C ALA A 111 -15.65 -19.03 7.59
N GLU A 112 -14.80 -19.32 8.57
CA GLU A 112 -15.20 -19.62 9.93
C GLU A 112 -15.58 -18.39 10.76
N HIS A 113 -14.90 -17.25 10.54
CA HIS A 113 -15.06 -16.06 11.39
C HIS A 113 -15.58 -14.84 10.62
N VAL A 114 -14.95 -14.48 9.50
CA VAL A 114 -15.30 -13.25 8.77
C VAL A 114 -16.68 -13.36 8.12
N GLU A 115 -16.95 -14.46 7.41
CA GLU A 115 -18.25 -14.73 6.78
C GLU A 115 -19.36 -14.99 7.82
N GLN A 116 -18.98 -15.34 9.05
CA GLN A 116 -19.89 -15.48 10.19
C GLN A 116 -20.04 -14.17 11.00
N ASP A 117 -19.77 -13.03 10.36
CA ASP A 117 -19.98 -11.68 10.89
C ASP A 117 -19.15 -11.30 12.13
N ALA A 118 -18.03 -11.98 12.39
CA ALA A 118 -17.15 -11.65 13.51
C ALA A 118 -16.35 -10.34 13.31
N PHE A 119 -16.38 -9.75 12.12
CA PHE A 119 -15.61 -8.56 11.76
C PHE A 119 -16.47 -7.39 11.27
N CYS A 120 -15.95 -6.17 11.41
CA CYS A 120 -16.54 -4.93 10.88
C CYS A 120 -15.49 -3.94 10.38
N SER A 121 -15.90 -3.01 9.52
CA SER A 121 -15.04 -2.06 8.81
C SER A 121 -14.51 -0.91 9.67
N MET A 122 -15.26 -0.52 10.70
CA MET A 122 -15.07 0.73 11.47
C MET A 122 -15.12 2.02 10.65
N GLN A 123 -15.42 1.95 9.36
CA GLN A 123 -15.54 3.12 8.51
C GLN A 123 -16.84 3.87 8.83
N PRO A 124 -16.80 5.20 9.03
CA PRO A 124 -17.99 6.03 9.18
C PRO A 124 -18.91 5.95 7.96
N GLU A 125 -20.17 6.32 8.15
CA GLU A 125 -21.10 6.47 7.03
C GLU A 125 -20.70 7.66 6.14
N GLY A 126 -20.77 7.45 4.83
CA GLY A 126 -20.44 8.45 3.83
C GLY A 126 -18.98 8.40 3.35
N ALA A 127 -18.79 8.80 2.10
CA ALA A 127 -17.50 9.01 1.46
C ALA A 127 -17.71 9.88 0.23
N ALA A 128 -16.66 10.53 -0.27
CA ALA A 128 -16.73 11.26 -1.53
C ALA A 128 -17.14 10.35 -2.69
N HIS A 129 -17.92 10.90 -3.63
CA HIS A 129 -18.49 10.17 -4.77
C HIS A 129 -17.45 9.36 -5.56
N THR A 130 -16.27 9.92 -5.80
CA THR A 130 -15.17 9.26 -6.52
C THR A 130 -14.77 7.92 -5.88
N PHE A 131 -14.81 7.81 -4.54
CA PHE A 131 -14.47 6.55 -3.85
C PHE A 131 -15.60 5.53 -3.98
N VAL A 132 -16.85 5.99 -3.95
CA VAL A 132 -18.04 5.15 -4.15
C VAL A 132 -18.05 4.59 -5.58
N GLU A 133 -17.87 5.45 -6.58
CA GLU A 133 -17.80 5.05 -8.01
C GLU A 133 -16.65 4.08 -8.29
N ALA A 134 -15.50 4.28 -7.66
CA ALA A 134 -14.36 3.38 -7.78
C ALA A 134 -14.60 2.01 -7.12
N GLY A 135 -15.68 1.84 -6.34
CA GLY A 135 -15.99 0.60 -5.63
C GLY A 135 -15.10 0.34 -4.41
N LEU A 136 -14.59 1.41 -3.77
CA LEU A 136 -13.73 1.31 -2.58
C LEU A 136 -14.51 1.08 -1.30
N ILE A 137 -15.81 1.31 -1.29
CA ILE A 137 -16.68 1.00 -0.14
C ILE A 137 -16.98 -0.48 -0.13
N ASP A 138 -16.64 -1.16 0.96
CA ASP A 138 -16.89 -2.59 1.10
C ASP A 138 -18.40 -2.86 1.29
N PRO A 139 -19.08 -3.53 0.33
CA PRO A 139 -20.51 -3.80 0.45
C PRO A 139 -20.85 -4.77 1.59
N ARG A 140 -19.87 -5.52 2.11
CA ARG A 140 -20.05 -6.42 3.26
C ARG A 140 -19.78 -5.74 4.60
N GLY A 141 -19.19 -4.55 4.60
CA GLY A 141 -18.86 -3.82 5.82
C GLY A 141 -17.84 -4.51 6.73
N TRP A 142 -16.99 -5.39 6.19
CA TRP A 142 -15.93 -6.08 6.94
C TRP A 142 -14.61 -5.32 6.92
N ILE A 143 -14.36 -4.56 5.86
CA ILE A 143 -13.15 -3.79 5.63
C ILE A 143 -13.51 -2.32 5.50
N GLY A 144 -12.84 -1.47 6.26
CA GLY A 144 -12.90 -0.02 6.11
C GLY A 144 -11.69 0.48 5.36
N VAL A 145 -11.87 1.44 4.46
CA VAL A 145 -10.76 2.14 3.80
C VAL A 145 -10.67 3.54 4.38
N TYR A 146 -9.50 3.91 4.90
CA TYR A 146 -9.30 5.25 5.49
C TYR A 146 -8.59 6.22 4.55
N ALA A 147 -7.76 5.70 3.64
CA ALA A 147 -7.12 6.48 2.60
C ALA A 147 -6.77 5.61 1.39
N VAL A 148 -6.36 6.24 0.28
CA VAL A 148 -5.83 5.55 -0.89
C VAL A 148 -4.42 6.03 -1.24
N ALA A 149 -3.62 5.15 -1.82
CA ALA A 149 -2.39 5.50 -2.52
C ALA A 149 -2.62 5.35 -4.04
N PRO A 150 -2.96 6.43 -4.78
CA PRO A 150 -3.21 6.34 -6.21
C PRO A 150 -1.91 6.05 -6.97
N PHE A 151 -1.92 5.13 -7.92
CA PHE A 151 -0.82 4.91 -8.85
C PHE A 151 -1.10 5.61 -10.18
N VAL A 152 -0.12 6.40 -10.63
CA VAL A 152 -0.18 7.27 -11.81
C VAL A 152 0.99 6.97 -12.74
N LEU A 153 1.03 7.65 -13.88
CA LEU A 153 2.19 7.64 -14.78
C LEU A 153 3.03 8.90 -14.53
N LEU A 154 4.34 8.75 -14.38
CA LEU A 154 5.29 9.86 -14.47
C LEU A 154 6.07 9.70 -15.77
N ILE A 155 5.91 10.67 -16.67
CA ILE A 155 6.45 10.67 -18.01
C ILE A 155 7.75 11.46 -18.01
N ASP A 156 8.84 10.83 -18.43
CA ASP A 156 10.10 11.50 -18.76
C ASP A 156 10.06 11.90 -20.24
N ARG A 157 9.82 13.19 -20.50
CA ARG A 157 9.67 13.72 -21.87
C ARG A 157 10.95 13.58 -22.69
N GLN A 158 12.11 13.60 -22.04
CA GLN A 158 13.39 13.46 -22.73
C GLN A 158 13.60 12.02 -23.21
N GLN A 159 13.39 11.04 -22.33
CA GLN A 159 13.48 9.62 -22.71
C GLN A 159 12.34 9.18 -23.63
N LEU A 160 11.17 9.81 -23.52
CA LEU A 160 10.05 9.52 -24.42
C LEU A 160 10.38 9.87 -25.87
N GLY A 161 11.13 10.95 -26.10
CA GLY A 161 11.52 11.40 -27.43
C GLY A 161 10.30 11.86 -28.24
N SER A 162 10.18 11.38 -29.48
CA SER A 162 9.06 11.70 -30.38
C SER A 162 7.82 10.82 -30.17
N ARG A 163 7.87 9.84 -29.26
CA ARG A 163 6.72 8.96 -28.99
C ARG A 163 5.58 9.75 -28.35
N PRO A 164 4.31 9.38 -28.64
CA PRO A 164 3.18 10.00 -27.97
C PRO A 164 3.21 9.75 -26.46
N VAL A 165 2.68 10.69 -25.69
CA VAL A 165 2.49 10.51 -24.25
C VAL A 165 1.35 9.50 -24.04
N PRO A 166 1.55 8.42 -23.26
CA PRO A 166 0.46 7.51 -22.94
C PRO A 166 -0.49 8.18 -21.95
N HIS A 167 -1.79 8.11 -22.24
CA HIS A 167 -2.88 8.67 -21.45
C HIS A 167 -3.80 7.60 -20.85
N SER A 168 -3.50 6.32 -21.05
CA SER A 168 -4.30 5.21 -20.53
C SER A 168 -3.43 4.03 -20.11
N TRP A 169 -3.97 3.16 -19.25
CA TRP A 169 -3.29 1.90 -18.92
C TRP A 169 -3.18 0.98 -20.13
N ALA A 170 -4.18 1.00 -21.02
CA ALA A 170 -4.20 0.20 -22.24
C ALA A 170 -3.08 0.59 -23.22
N GLU A 171 -2.78 1.88 -23.38
CA GLU A 171 -1.71 2.36 -24.27
C GLU A 171 -0.34 1.82 -23.87
N LEU A 172 -0.10 1.49 -22.60
CA LEU A 172 1.17 0.90 -22.15
C LEU A 172 1.45 -0.49 -22.75
N ALA A 173 0.43 -1.18 -23.27
CA ALA A 173 0.57 -2.44 -23.99
C ALA A 173 1.01 -2.27 -25.46
N ASP A 174 1.04 -1.04 -25.97
CA ASP A 174 1.46 -0.78 -27.35
C ASP A 174 2.96 -1.06 -27.53
N PRO A 175 3.39 -1.84 -28.54
CA PRO A 175 4.80 -2.10 -28.83
C PRO A 175 5.67 -0.84 -28.99
N LEU A 176 5.09 0.33 -29.27
CA LEU A 176 5.80 1.61 -29.34
C LEU A 176 6.51 1.99 -28.02
N TYR A 177 6.02 1.47 -26.89
CA TYR A 177 6.62 1.66 -25.56
C TYR A 177 7.54 0.52 -25.15
N ARG A 178 7.91 -0.38 -26.08
CA ARG A 178 8.82 -1.48 -25.77
C ARG A 178 10.13 -0.96 -25.20
N GLY A 179 10.51 -1.52 -24.05
CA GLY A 179 11.73 -1.16 -23.36
C GLY A 179 11.69 0.17 -22.59
N ALA A 180 10.56 0.89 -22.61
CA ALA A 180 10.48 2.26 -22.11
C ALA A 180 9.81 2.36 -20.74
N ILE A 181 9.17 1.29 -20.25
CA ILE A 181 8.37 1.34 -19.03
C ILE A 181 9.18 0.86 -17.83
N VAL A 182 9.10 1.62 -16.74
CA VAL A 182 9.74 1.35 -15.46
C VAL A 182 8.67 1.03 -14.43
N PHE A 183 8.71 -0.19 -13.90
CA PHE A 183 7.75 -0.70 -12.91
C PHE A 183 8.31 -0.73 -11.49
N PRO A 184 7.46 -0.63 -10.46
CA PRO A 184 7.91 -0.72 -9.09
C PRO A 184 8.17 -2.18 -8.73
N GLY A 185 9.40 -2.46 -8.32
CA GLY A 185 9.79 -3.76 -7.82
C GLY A 185 11.20 -3.74 -7.27
N TRP A 186 11.52 -4.77 -6.48
CA TRP A 186 12.81 -4.90 -5.84
C TRP A 186 13.24 -6.36 -5.74
N ARG A 187 14.54 -6.57 -5.96
CA ARG A 187 15.26 -7.81 -5.67
C ARG A 187 16.63 -7.46 -5.09
N ARG A 188 17.18 -8.35 -4.28
CA ARG A 188 18.60 -8.29 -3.94
C ARG A 188 19.43 -8.55 -5.20
N ALA A 189 20.63 -7.96 -5.28
CA ALA A 189 21.52 -8.14 -6.42
C ALA A 189 21.92 -9.60 -6.66
N ASP A 190 21.97 -10.41 -5.59
CA ASP A 190 22.31 -11.84 -5.59
C ASP A 190 21.10 -12.77 -5.78
N ALA A 191 19.87 -12.24 -5.84
CA ALA A 191 18.67 -13.06 -5.91
C ALA A 191 18.35 -13.48 -7.36
N GLN A 192 18.18 -14.78 -7.57
CA GLN A 192 17.79 -15.36 -8.86
C GLN A 192 16.38 -14.95 -9.35
N GLY A 193 15.58 -14.26 -8.54
CA GLY A 193 14.21 -13.88 -8.91
C GLY A 193 13.73 -12.61 -8.21
N TRP A 194 12.73 -11.97 -8.82
CA TRP A 194 12.04 -10.83 -8.23
C TRP A 194 11.21 -11.30 -7.05
N ARG A 195 11.38 -10.64 -5.90
CA ARG A 195 10.68 -11.01 -4.65
C ARG A 195 9.66 -9.97 -4.21
N THR A 196 9.89 -8.71 -4.54
CA THR A 196 8.99 -7.61 -4.18
C THR A 196 8.48 -6.97 -5.45
N TYR A 197 7.18 -7.07 -5.70
CA TYR A 197 6.47 -6.42 -6.80
C TYR A 197 5.00 -6.36 -6.43
N ASN A 198 4.26 -5.51 -7.14
CA ASN A 198 2.91 -5.17 -6.74
C ASN A 198 1.87 -6.17 -7.27
N HIS A 199 1.39 -7.07 -6.41
CA HIS A 199 0.40 -8.10 -6.77
C HIS A 199 -0.94 -7.54 -7.25
N LEU A 200 -1.46 -6.52 -6.57
CA LEU A 200 -2.74 -5.90 -6.97
C LEU A 200 -2.59 -5.23 -8.34
N PHE A 201 -1.45 -4.60 -8.60
CA PHE A 201 -1.18 -4.03 -9.92
C PHE A 201 -1.24 -5.10 -11.03
N LEU A 202 -0.54 -6.22 -10.84
CA LEU A 202 -0.55 -7.32 -11.82
C LEU A 202 -1.97 -7.87 -12.04
N LEU A 203 -2.74 -8.03 -10.96
CA LEU A 203 -4.11 -8.53 -11.01
C LEU A 203 -5.03 -7.58 -11.78
N VAL A 204 -4.97 -6.27 -11.47
CA VAL A 204 -5.80 -5.26 -12.13
C VAL A 204 -5.44 -5.13 -13.60
N MET A 205 -4.16 -5.13 -13.96
CA MET A 205 -3.73 -5.06 -15.36
C MET A 205 -4.11 -6.30 -16.15
N LEU A 206 -4.00 -7.51 -15.58
CA LEU A 206 -4.49 -8.72 -16.25
C LEU A 206 -5.98 -8.61 -16.56
N ARG A 207 -6.78 -8.11 -15.61
CA ARG A 207 -8.22 -7.94 -15.79
C ARG A 207 -8.56 -6.86 -16.83
N LEU A 208 -7.86 -5.72 -16.78
CA LEU A 208 -8.13 -4.58 -17.64
C LEU A 208 -7.72 -4.85 -19.09
N LEU A 209 -6.57 -5.50 -19.30
CA LEU A 209 -5.93 -5.65 -20.61
C LEU A 209 -6.16 -7.02 -21.25
N GLY A 210 -6.68 -7.99 -20.49
CA GLY A 210 -6.70 -9.39 -20.89
C GLY A 210 -5.29 -9.99 -21.01
N GLU A 211 -5.23 -11.28 -21.35
CA GLU A 211 -3.96 -12.02 -21.39
C GLU A 211 -2.94 -11.45 -22.40
N SER A 212 -3.40 -11.05 -23.59
CA SER A 212 -2.51 -10.52 -24.64
C SER A 212 -1.97 -9.14 -24.28
N GLY A 213 -2.85 -8.20 -23.90
CA GLY A 213 -2.45 -6.85 -23.51
C GLY A 213 -1.57 -6.85 -22.25
N PHE A 214 -1.87 -7.69 -21.28
CA PHE A 214 -1.04 -7.86 -20.10
C PHE A 214 0.35 -8.41 -20.43
N TRP A 215 0.44 -9.41 -21.33
CA TRP A 215 1.74 -9.89 -21.80
C TRP A 215 2.54 -8.79 -22.48
N SER A 216 1.91 -8.02 -23.39
CA SER A 216 2.57 -6.91 -24.07
C SER A 216 3.07 -5.85 -23.07
N LEU A 217 2.23 -5.45 -22.11
CA LEU A 217 2.61 -4.54 -21.03
C LEU A 217 3.87 -5.02 -20.30
N LEU A 218 3.89 -6.29 -19.89
CA LEU A 218 5.03 -6.87 -19.18
C LEU A 218 6.30 -6.85 -20.03
N THR A 219 6.21 -7.13 -21.33
CA THR A 219 7.38 -7.08 -22.23
C THR A 219 7.84 -5.66 -22.53
N ASN A 220 6.95 -4.67 -22.46
CA ASN A 220 7.31 -3.26 -22.61
C ASN A 220 8.02 -2.68 -21.37
N ALA A 221 7.97 -3.42 -20.27
CA ALA A 221 8.40 -3.06 -18.94
C ALA A 221 9.63 -3.85 -18.49
N PRO A 222 10.79 -3.78 -19.15
CA PRO A 222 11.94 -4.61 -18.75
C PRO A 222 12.52 -4.18 -17.40
N THR A 223 12.44 -2.89 -17.06
CA THR A 223 13.08 -2.30 -15.90
C THR A 223 12.14 -2.33 -14.69
N LEU A 224 12.61 -2.90 -13.59
CA LEU A 224 11.98 -2.71 -12.28
C LEU A 224 12.93 -2.01 -11.32
N MET A 225 12.37 -1.14 -10.48
CA MET A 225 13.13 -0.46 -9.44
C MET A 225 12.28 -0.07 -8.24
N HIS A 226 12.93 0.23 -7.11
CA HIS A 226 12.20 0.66 -5.93
C HIS A 226 11.55 2.02 -6.21
N SER A 227 10.25 2.14 -5.97
CA SER A 227 9.47 3.30 -6.40
C SER A 227 9.96 4.62 -5.80
N ALA A 228 10.49 4.60 -4.56
CA ALA A 228 11.11 5.77 -3.93
C ALA A 228 12.37 6.30 -4.67
N GLN A 229 12.99 5.52 -5.56
CA GLN A 229 14.15 5.94 -6.35
C GLN A 229 13.73 6.61 -7.68
N MET A 230 12.56 6.27 -8.21
CA MET A 230 12.08 6.73 -9.52
C MET A 230 12.04 8.27 -9.66
N PRO A 231 11.53 9.05 -8.67
CA PRO A 231 11.42 10.50 -8.83
C PRO A 231 12.77 11.20 -9.00
N ARG A 232 13.84 10.60 -8.43
CA ARG A 232 15.21 11.13 -8.53
C ARG A 232 15.82 10.89 -9.90
N LEU A 233 15.38 9.85 -10.62
CA LEU A 233 15.94 9.44 -11.91
C LEU A 233 15.12 9.93 -13.11
N ALA A 234 13.79 10.01 -12.98
CA ALA A 234 12.94 10.56 -14.02
C ALA A 234 13.39 11.99 -14.43
N GLY A 235 13.50 12.21 -15.74
CA GLY A 235 13.99 13.44 -16.36
C GLY A 235 15.52 13.62 -16.30
N SER A 236 16.27 12.66 -15.77
CA SER A 236 17.75 12.74 -15.73
C SER A 236 18.39 11.97 -16.89
N GLY A 237 19.66 12.27 -17.20
CA GLY A 237 20.43 11.48 -18.16
C GLY A 237 20.63 10.01 -17.77
N ALA A 238 20.41 9.66 -16.50
CA ALA A 238 20.50 8.29 -15.99
C ALA A 238 19.12 7.60 -15.89
N SER A 239 18.07 8.22 -16.44
CA SER A 239 16.71 7.69 -16.44
C SER A 239 16.64 6.36 -17.23
N PRO A 240 16.28 5.24 -16.60
CA PRO A 240 16.26 3.93 -17.27
C PRO A 240 15.02 3.68 -18.15
N GLY A 241 14.13 4.67 -18.31
CA GLY A 241 12.94 4.55 -19.14
C GLY A 241 12.17 5.87 -19.25
N ALA A 242 11.13 5.86 -20.09
CA ALA A 242 10.32 7.03 -20.40
C ALA A 242 9.02 7.12 -19.61
N VAL A 243 8.48 5.97 -19.16
CA VAL A 243 7.17 5.90 -18.50
C VAL A 243 7.32 5.17 -17.18
N TYR A 244 7.12 5.87 -16.08
CA TYR A 244 7.22 5.31 -14.74
C TYR A 244 5.83 5.06 -14.18
N VAL A 245 5.58 3.86 -13.67
CA VAL A 245 4.36 3.52 -12.92
C VAL A 245 4.67 3.54 -11.42
N LEU A 246 4.07 4.47 -10.69
CA LEU A 246 4.40 4.70 -9.28
C LEU A 246 3.28 5.43 -8.51
N PRO A 247 3.29 5.40 -7.16
CA PRO A 247 2.39 6.19 -6.34
C PRO A 247 2.46 7.70 -6.66
N TRP A 248 1.31 8.36 -6.70
CA TRP A 248 1.18 9.80 -6.95
C TRP A 248 2.01 10.64 -5.98
N ALA A 249 1.97 10.31 -4.69
CA ALA A 249 2.81 10.91 -3.66
C ALA A 249 4.30 10.91 -4.04
N GLN A 250 4.80 9.84 -4.65
CA GLN A 250 6.19 9.74 -5.08
C GLN A 250 6.43 10.49 -6.39
N ALA A 251 5.52 10.39 -7.36
CA ALA A 251 5.61 11.12 -8.62
C ALA A 251 5.73 12.65 -8.40
N ALA A 252 4.97 13.19 -7.43
CA ALA A 252 4.98 14.61 -7.07
C ALA A 252 6.32 15.11 -6.49
N LEU A 253 7.16 14.20 -5.96
CA LEU A 253 8.50 14.49 -5.46
C LEU A 253 9.54 14.62 -6.58
N CYS A 254 9.16 14.43 -7.85
CA CYS A 254 10.10 14.59 -8.96
C CYS A 254 10.53 16.07 -9.08
N PRO A 255 11.83 16.39 -8.97
CA PRO A 255 12.29 17.78 -8.99
C PRO A 255 12.32 18.37 -10.40
N ARG A 256 12.31 17.56 -11.46
CA ARG A 256 12.53 17.97 -12.86
C ARG A 256 11.22 18.23 -13.60
N ARG A 257 10.38 19.08 -13.01
CA ARG A 257 9.02 19.38 -13.50
C ARG A 257 8.97 20.04 -14.89
N ASP A 258 10.09 20.60 -15.36
CA ASP A 258 10.28 21.17 -16.69
C ASP A 258 10.28 20.11 -17.82
N ARG A 259 10.60 18.87 -17.48
CA ARG A 259 10.81 17.77 -18.43
C ARG A 259 10.12 16.47 -18.01
N THR A 260 9.39 16.50 -16.90
CA THR A 260 8.54 15.40 -16.48
C THR A 260 7.09 15.84 -16.36
N GLN A 261 6.18 14.90 -16.55
CA GLN A 261 4.74 15.16 -16.44
C GLN A 261 4.06 14.01 -15.71
N ILE A 262 3.19 14.33 -14.77
CA ILE A 262 2.29 13.35 -14.17
C ILE A 262 1.07 13.22 -15.08
N ILE A 263 0.75 11.99 -15.47
CA ILE A 263 -0.47 11.66 -16.20
C ILE A 263 -1.33 10.79 -15.30
N TRP A 264 -2.57 11.26 -15.12
CA TRP A 264 -3.64 10.45 -14.59
C TRP A 264 -4.24 9.64 -15.75
N PRO A 265 -4.25 8.30 -15.68
CA PRO A 265 -4.78 7.49 -16.78
C PRO A 265 -6.28 7.72 -16.98
N ARG A 266 -6.74 7.65 -18.23
CA ARG A 266 -8.14 7.90 -18.63
C ARG A 266 -9.13 6.99 -17.91
N GLU A 267 -8.75 5.73 -17.66
CA GLU A 267 -9.59 4.82 -16.87
C GLU A 267 -9.67 5.24 -15.39
N GLY A 268 -8.70 6.01 -14.91
CA GLY A 268 -8.49 6.41 -13.53
C GLY A 268 -7.13 5.92 -12.99
N ALA A 269 -6.57 6.61 -12.00
CA ALA A 269 -5.40 6.11 -11.27
C ALA A 269 -5.78 4.86 -10.49
N MET A 270 -4.84 3.90 -10.40
CA MET A 270 -5.13 2.67 -9.67
C MET A 270 -5.10 2.93 -8.17
N ALA A 271 -6.23 2.71 -7.50
CA ALA A 271 -6.34 2.91 -6.07
C ALA A 271 -5.74 1.72 -5.31
N PHE A 272 -4.75 2.00 -4.47
CA PHE A 272 -4.30 1.09 -3.43
C PHE A 272 -4.95 1.48 -2.11
N PRO A 273 -5.92 0.72 -1.60
CA PRO A 273 -6.57 1.05 -0.35
C PRO A 273 -5.60 0.89 0.83
N LEU A 274 -5.59 1.88 1.70
CA LEU A 274 -5.08 1.75 3.06
C LEU A 274 -6.30 1.44 3.93
N TRP A 275 -6.27 0.28 4.57
CA TRP A 275 -7.49 -0.35 5.06
C TRP A 275 -7.37 -0.81 6.51
N MET A 276 -8.52 -1.06 7.12
CA MET A 276 -8.64 -1.62 8.46
C MET A 276 -9.77 -2.63 8.55
N THR A 277 -9.71 -3.46 9.59
CA THR A 277 -10.78 -4.40 9.96
C THR A 277 -10.71 -4.67 11.45
N ALA A 278 -11.87 -4.79 12.08
CA ALA A 278 -12.01 -4.90 13.52
C ALA A 278 -12.82 -6.13 13.90
N GLN A 279 -12.46 -6.78 15.00
CA GLN A 279 -13.33 -7.76 15.63
C GLN A 279 -14.56 -7.06 16.20
N ARG A 280 -15.74 -7.45 15.75
CA ARG A 280 -17.02 -6.83 16.10
C ARG A 280 -17.25 -6.79 17.61
N ALA A 281 -16.92 -7.89 18.31
CA ALA A 281 -17.05 -8.01 19.76
C ALA A 281 -16.22 -7.01 20.57
N HIS A 282 -15.25 -6.33 19.92
CA HIS A 282 -14.37 -5.37 20.55
C HIS A 282 -14.55 -3.93 20.03
N ARG A 283 -15.56 -3.69 19.18
CA ARG A 283 -15.82 -2.41 18.52
C ARG A 283 -15.73 -1.22 19.46
N ASP A 284 -16.46 -1.23 20.57
CA ASP A 284 -16.54 -0.08 21.49
C ASP A 284 -15.19 0.18 22.17
N ARG A 285 -14.46 -0.89 22.51
CA ARG A 285 -13.13 -0.78 23.14
C ARG A 285 -12.12 -0.15 22.19
N ILE A 286 -12.08 -0.59 20.93
CA ILE A 286 -11.07 -0.15 19.95
C ILE A 286 -11.52 1.06 19.12
N PHE A 287 -12.74 1.55 19.34
CA PHE A 287 -13.27 2.72 18.62
C PHE A 287 -12.31 3.93 18.65
N PRO A 288 -11.70 4.33 19.80
CA PRO A 288 -10.76 5.44 19.82
C PRO A 288 -9.53 5.24 18.91
N LEU A 289 -9.12 3.99 18.66
CA LEU A 289 -8.01 3.67 17.77
C LEU A 289 -8.43 3.75 16.30
N ALA A 290 -9.66 3.33 15.97
CA ALA A 290 -10.18 3.37 14.62
C ALA A 290 -10.59 4.79 14.19
N ASP A 291 -11.19 5.55 15.12
CA ASP A 291 -11.68 6.92 14.90
C ASP A 291 -10.55 7.87 14.49
N TYR A 292 -9.35 7.68 15.06
CA TYR A 292 -8.14 8.41 14.67
C TYR A 292 -7.94 8.49 13.14
N PHE A 293 -8.21 7.41 12.41
CA PHE A 293 -7.97 7.36 10.96
C PHE A 293 -8.97 8.17 10.11
N PHE A 294 -10.11 8.56 10.70
CA PHE A 294 -11.14 9.37 10.04
C PHE A 294 -11.29 10.76 10.66
N ASP A 295 -10.49 11.07 11.69
CA ASP A 295 -10.43 12.38 12.32
C ASP A 295 -10.04 13.46 11.29
N PRO A 296 -10.63 14.68 11.35
CA PRO A 296 -10.33 15.75 10.43
C PRO A 296 -8.86 16.14 10.33
N ALA A 297 -8.11 16.14 11.43
CA ALA A 297 -6.69 16.47 11.43
C ALA A 297 -5.88 15.36 10.75
N THR A 298 -6.27 14.09 10.97
CA THR A 298 -5.67 12.95 10.28
C THR A 298 -5.92 13.02 8.77
N ALA A 299 -7.15 13.30 8.37
CA ALA A 299 -7.53 13.46 6.98
C ALA A 299 -6.74 14.59 6.29
N ASP A 300 -6.54 15.72 6.98
CA ASP A 300 -5.73 16.85 6.47
C ASP A 300 -4.30 16.44 6.10
N TRP A 301 -3.57 15.79 7.02
CA TRP A 301 -2.17 15.46 6.74
C TRP A 301 -2.06 14.30 5.74
N LEU A 302 -3.01 13.38 5.69
CA LEU A 302 -3.09 12.35 4.65
C LEU A 302 -3.23 12.98 3.25
N ASP A 303 -4.18 13.90 3.08
CA ASP A 303 -4.41 14.62 1.82
C ASP A 303 -3.18 15.45 1.41
N GLN A 304 -2.56 16.16 2.36
CA GLN A 304 -1.32 16.93 2.12
C GLN A 304 -0.16 16.03 1.64
N ASN A 305 -0.12 14.78 2.09
CA ASN A 305 0.86 13.79 1.66
C ASN A 305 0.44 13.03 0.38
N LEU A 306 -0.65 13.45 -0.28
CA LEU A 306 -1.20 12.85 -1.50
C LEU A 306 -1.67 11.39 -1.28
N TYR A 307 -2.21 11.10 -0.10
CA TYR A 307 -2.96 9.89 0.21
C TYR A 307 -4.42 10.27 0.49
N PRO A 308 -5.25 10.44 -0.55
CA PRO A 308 -6.60 10.96 -0.36
C PRO A 308 -7.40 10.21 0.70
N SER A 309 -7.90 10.94 1.69
CA SER A 309 -8.65 10.41 2.82
C SER A 309 -10.10 10.11 2.45
N LEU A 310 -10.65 9.04 3.04
CA LEU A 310 -12.07 8.70 2.91
C LEU A 310 -12.93 9.26 4.06
N ALA A 311 -12.39 10.18 4.87
CA ALA A 311 -13.17 10.82 5.91
C ALA A 311 -14.42 11.52 5.32
N PRO A 312 -15.62 11.35 5.92
CA PRO A 312 -16.90 11.69 5.28
C PRO A 312 -17.13 13.19 5.06
N HIS A 313 -16.34 14.04 5.72
CA HIS A 313 -16.49 15.50 5.69
C HIS A 313 -15.66 16.18 4.58
N ARG A 314 -15.10 15.41 3.64
CA ARG A 314 -14.18 15.90 2.60
C ARG A 314 -14.50 15.40 1.21
N GLY A 315 -14.01 16.15 0.22
CA GLY A 315 -13.94 15.69 -1.17
C GLY A 315 -12.86 14.60 -1.34
N ALA A 316 -12.76 14.03 -2.53
CA ALA A 316 -11.92 12.86 -2.78
C ALA A 316 -10.40 13.13 -2.83
N GLY A 317 -9.93 14.36 -2.62
CA GLY A 317 -8.50 14.71 -2.63
C GLY A 317 -7.74 14.43 -3.94
N VAL A 318 -8.41 13.97 -4.99
CA VAL A 318 -7.86 13.75 -6.33
C VAL A 318 -8.05 14.99 -7.21
N PRO A 319 -7.24 15.19 -8.27
CA PRO A 319 -7.43 16.31 -9.19
C PRO A 319 -8.83 16.33 -9.82
N SER A 320 -9.35 17.53 -10.10
CA SER A 320 -10.70 17.71 -10.63
C SER A 320 -10.89 16.97 -11.96
N GLY A 321 -11.96 16.18 -12.07
CA GLY A 321 -12.28 15.40 -13.26
C GLY A 321 -11.56 14.05 -13.35
N GLU A 322 -10.64 13.75 -12.42
CA GLU A 322 -9.88 12.51 -12.41
C GLU A 322 -10.55 11.42 -11.55
N GLY A 323 -10.56 10.18 -12.05
CA GLY A 323 -11.21 9.03 -11.41
C GLY A 323 -10.25 8.04 -10.77
N LEU A 324 -10.76 7.02 -10.07
CA LEU A 324 -9.95 5.93 -9.54
C LEU A 324 -10.45 4.59 -10.08
N ILE A 325 -9.54 3.64 -10.29
CA ILE A 325 -9.88 2.25 -10.57
C ILE A 325 -9.49 1.35 -9.41
N PHE A 326 -10.41 0.49 -9.01
CA PHE A 326 -10.20 -0.59 -8.06
C PHE A 326 -10.99 -1.80 -8.58
N PRO A 327 -10.46 -3.04 -8.49
CA PRO A 327 -11.11 -4.19 -9.11
C PRO A 327 -12.40 -4.64 -8.40
N GLY A 328 -12.72 -4.04 -7.26
CA GLY A 328 -13.91 -4.29 -6.47
C GLY A 328 -13.74 -5.41 -5.45
N TRP A 329 -14.36 -5.23 -4.28
CA TRP A 329 -14.25 -6.16 -3.16
C TRP A 329 -14.81 -7.55 -3.44
N ASP A 330 -15.95 -7.64 -4.12
CA ASP A 330 -16.57 -8.93 -4.45
C ASP A 330 -15.69 -9.78 -5.36
N TYR A 331 -14.99 -9.15 -6.31
CA TYR A 331 -14.01 -9.85 -7.11
C TYR A 331 -12.84 -10.35 -6.26
N LEU A 332 -12.25 -9.49 -5.42
CA LEU A 332 -11.11 -9.86 -4.58
C LEU A 332 -11.43 -11.02 -3.62
N ARG A 333 -12.68 -11.15 -3.20
CA ARG A 333 -13.17 -12.29 -2.38
C ARG A 333 -13.46 -13.54 -3.20
N HIS A 334 -13.79 -13.39 -4.47
CA HIS A 334 -14.14 -14.52 -5.32
C HIS A 334 -12.92 -15.41 -5.57
N ARG A 335 -13.14 -16.74 -5.62
CA ARG A 335 -12.07 -17.73 -5.83
C ARG A 335 -11.23 -17.47 -7.08
N CYS A 336 -11.82 -16.87 -8.11
CA CYS A 336 -11.12 -16.56 -9.35
C CYS A 336 -10.02 -15.52 -9.15
N ALA A 337 -10.14 -14.55 -8.22
CA ALA A 337 -9.08 -13.55 -8.03
C ALA A 337 -7.77 -14.20 -7.56
N ALA A 338 -7.84 -15.25 -6.74
CA ALA A 338 -6.66 -16.01 -6.34
C ALA A 338 -6.04 -16.80 -7.52
N GLU A 339 -6.86 -17.32 -8.42
CA GLU A 339 -6.40 -18.00 -9.63
C GLU A 339 -5.79 -17.01 -10.64
N ASP A 340 -6.46 -15.88 -10.86
CA ASP A 340 -6.02 -14.78 -11.71
C ASP A 340 -4.70 -14.22 -11.22
N LEU A 341 -4.54 -14.02 -9.90
CA LEU A 341 -3.27 -13.57 -9.32
C LEU A 341 -2.15 -14.58 -9.57
N LYS A 342 -2.40 -15.89 -9.39
CA LYS A 342 -1.41 -16.94 -9.71
C LYS A 342 -1.01 -16.87 -11.19
N ARG A 343 -1.97 -16.70 -12.09
CA ARG A 343 -1.68 -16.54 -13.53
C ARG A 343 -0.87 -15.28 -13.80
N ALA A 344 -1.27 -14.14 -13.23
CA ALA A 344 -0.59 -12.86 -13.40
C ALA A 344 0.87 -12.92 -12.92
N VAL A 345 1.11 -13.53 -11.75
CA VAL A 345 2.45 -13.76 -11.20
C VAL A 345 3.28 -14.69 -12.08
N ALA A 346 2.70 -15.81 -12.56
CA ALA A 346 3.41 -16.72 -13.45
C ALA A 346 3.81 -16.05 -14.78
N ARG A 347 2.92 -15.23 -15.35
CA ARG A 347 3.21 -14.43 -16.55
C ARG A 347 4.28 -13.37 -16.29
N PHE A 348 4.23 -12.69 -15.15
CA PHE A 348 5.25 -11.74 -14.73
C PHE A 348 6.63 -12.40 -14.73
N HIS A 349 6.83 -13.51 -14.02
CA HIS A 349 8.13 -14.19 -13.98
C HIS A 349 8.58 -14.66 -15.36
N ARG A 350 7.68 -15.26 -16.17
CA ARG A 350 7.99 -15.66 -17.54
C ARG A 350 8.44 -14.48 -18.41
N SER A 351 7.84 -13.31 -18.24
CA SER A 351 8.24 -12.10 -18.98
C SER A 351 9.66 -11.65 -18.60
N ARG A 352 10.06 -11.82 -17.33
CA ARG A 352 11.41 -11.47 -16.86
C ARG A 352 12.45 -12.34 -17.55
N GLU A 353 12.23 -13.65 -17.56
CA GLU A 353 13.11 -14.60 -18.25
C GLU A 353 13.17 -14.35 -19.76
N PHE A 354 12.05 -13.94 -20.38
CA PHE A 354 11.98 -13.62 -21.80
C PHE A 354 12.83 -12.39 -22.13
N VAL A 355 12.63 -11.30 -21.39
CA VAL A 355 13.37 -10.04 -21.56
C VAL A 355 14.87 -10.22 -21.30
N GLU A 356 15.25 -10.97 -20.26
CA GLU A 356 16.66 -11.26 -19.94
C GLU A 356 17.33 -12.04 -21.10
N ARG A 357 16.63 -13.00 -21.72
CA ARG A 357 17.12 -13.75 -22.88
C ARG A 357 17.25 -12.88 -24.14
N GLU A 358 16.29 -12.00 -24.41
CA GLU A 358 16.37 -11.08 -25.56
C GLU A 358 17.52 -10.06 -25.39
N GLY A 359 17.71 -9.53 -24.18
CA GLY A 359 18.81 -8.62 -23.86
C GLY A 359 20.19 -9.24 -24.10
N CYS A 360 20.39 -10.52 -23.73
CA CYS A 360 21.64 -11.24 -24.01
C CYS A 360 21.91 -11.45 -25.51
N ARG A 361 20.86 -11.62 -26.33
CA ARG A 361 21.01 -11.84 -27.79
C ARG A 361 21.35 -10.59 -28.58
N CYS A 362 21.02 -9.41 -28.06
CA CYS A 362 21.36 -8.13 -28.70
C CYS A 362 22.75 -7.59 -28.28
N ALA A 363 23.36 -8.17 -27.24
CA ALA A 363 24.68 -7.78 -26.72
C ALA A 363 25.82 -8.68 -27.21
N SER A 364 25.49 -9.77 -27.92
CA SER A 364 26.40 -10.66 -28.66
C SER A 364 26.39 -10.30 -30.14
#